data_AF-A0A9X2D030-F1
#
_entry.id   AF-A0A9X2D030-F1
#
_cell.length_a   1.000
_cell.length_b   1.000
_cell.length_c   1.000
_cell.angle_alpha   90.00
_cell.angle_beta   90.00
_cell.angle_gamma   90.00
#
_symmetry.space_group_name_H-M   'P 1'
#
loop_
_entity.id
_entity.type
_entity.pdbx_description
1 polymer ?
#
loop_
_entity_poly.entity_id
_entity_poly.type
_entity_poly.pdbx_seq_one_letter_code
_entity_poly.pdbx_strand_id
1 'polypeptide(L)'
;MIRISQLVVLGDSLSDRGTLDRRKLLGLLPMSYVTGLSGRAPRGRFTNGYLWADYLCTTVLEDFAIEFERKRLKLKHDARANADIGDEFLTSTIRRRKNETAFNLDDDTHILFDKRRFARFYCEGGLTSHDYSYNLSLDPGVEAYRLILATLEKKRTELLEDDKKYHVTSLEKAETLVMEWSGANDLLTVNESPTYQAVDNAIKERINNIEQLIQNGYRNFVLFNLPNLSLTPRFQAKTQDERDNAAECCVYFNKQLAARCEELNKKYKDSSTPLNLSVFDVHSHFEEVYKNPEQYGFKKDKLKKPYTDSEEFEKNKINPEFVAGKISPAEGYMFWDDVHPTMLMHQAIVERFKERYGTVYNFVPPQYPRTLSVQDDFALQQKIQNFSEDNVSLESGVTLPEDVKAILDTLHQNAKSMCESSYPNYREKGVLLKRFLFELQCQKGDLEKLYEVISTFHMEKTNVGTLRTHYRPVYDFFALKTTTRSEDLMVTLASTIKSHIAFAQSPVSSPVSS
;
A
#
# COMPACT_ATOMS: atom_id res chain seq x y z
N MET A 1 -15.37 -28.04 -0.12
CA MET A 1 -14.44 -26.88 0.01
C MET A 1 -14.04 -26.41 -1.36
N ILE A 2 -13.95 -25.09 -1.55
CA ILE A 2 -13.48 -24.45 -2.78
C ILE A 2 -11.96 -24.57 -2.82
N ARG A 3 -11.42 -25.06 -3.93
CA ARG A 3 -9.98 -25.25 -4.11
C ARG A 3 -9.30 -23.90 -4.39
N ILE A 4 -8.29 -23.55 -3.59
CA ILE A 4 -7.52 -22.31 -3.73
C ILE A 4 -6.03 -22.62 -3.83
N SER A 5 -5.41 -22.30 -4.97
CA SER A 5 -3.98 -22.55 -5.23
C SER A 5 -3.12 -21.29 -5.21
N GLN A 6 -3.75 -20.11 -5.18
CA GLN A 6 -3.10 -18.79 -5.18
C GLN A 6 -3.86 -17.81 -4.31
N LEU A 7 -3.14 -16.83 -3.75
CA LEU A 7 -3.69 -15.70 -3.01
C LEU A 7 -3.34 -14.40 -3.72
N VAL A 8 -4.28 -13.47 -3.70
CA VAL A 8 -4.05 -12.08 -4.07
C VAL A 8 -4.59 -11.21 -2.94
N VAL A 9 -3.80 -10.24 -2.49
CA VAL A 9 -4.23 -9.26 -1.49
C VAL A 9 -4.19 -7.87 -2.10
N LEU A 10 -5.30 -7.13 -1.98
CA LEU A 10 -5.35 -5.70 -2.27
C LEU A 10 -5.72 -4.97 -0.98
N GLY A 11 -5.09 -3.83 -0.71
CA GLY A 11 -5.44 -3.09 0.49
C GLY A 11 -4.51 -1.96 0.87
N ASP A 12 -4.74 -1.44 2.07
CA ASP A 12 -4.00 -0.32 2.62
C ASP A 12 -2.88 -0.76 3.57
N SER A 13 -2.52 0.12 4.52
CA SER A 13 -1.46 -0.09 5.52
C SER A 13 -1.67 -1.34 6.37
N LEU A 14 -2.92 -1.80 6.56
CA LEU A 14 -3.22 -3.02 7.31
C LEU A 14 -2.75 -4.29 6.58
N SER A 15 -2.43 -4.19 5.28
CA SER A 15 -1.95 -5.28 4.43
C SER A 15 -0.63 -4.97 3.71
N ASP A 16 -0.07 -3.76 3.89
CA ASP A 16 1.15 -3.31 3.23
C ASP A 16 2.42 -3.89 3.87
N ARG A 17 3.10 -4.76 3.12
CA ARG A 17 4.32 -5.47 3.52
C ARG A 17 5.60 -4.63 3.39
N GLY A 18 5.50 -3.35 3.05
CA GLY A 18 6.64 -2.44 2.87
C GLY A 18 6.68 -1.73 1.52
N THR A 19 5.64 -1.86 0.70
CA THR A 19 5.52 -1.22 -0.61
C THR A 19 5.62 0.30 -0.48
N LEU A 20 4.89 0.91 0.46
CA LEU A 20 4.96 2.36 0.65
C LEU A 20 6.34 2.79 1.14
N ASP A 21 6.94 2.06 2.08
CA ASP A 21 8.29 2.36 2.60
C ASP A 21 9.35 2.38 1.49
N ARG A 22 9.23 1.45 0.53
CA ARG A 22 10.14 1.34 -0.64
C ARG A 22 9.79 2.31 -1.77
N ARG A 23 8.57 2.86 -1.82
CA ARG A 23 8.14 3.77 -2.88
C ARG A 23 8.88 5.10 -2.79
N LYS A 24 9.36 5.59 -3.93
CA LYS A 24 9.84 6.97 -4.09
C LYS A 24 8.80 7.80 -4.85
N LEU A 25 8.45 8.98 -4.32
CA LEU A 25 7.68 9.97 -5.05
C LEU A 25 8.53 10.51 -6.20
N LEU A 26 7.98 10.46 -7.42
CA LEU A 26 8.65 10.70 -8.73
C LEU A 26 10.07 10.12 -8.86
N GLY A 27 10.36 9.02 -8.15
CA GLY A 27 11.67 8.35 -8.19
C GLY A 27 12.75 8.95 -7.28
N LEU A 28 12.47 10.06 -6.58
CA LEU A 28 13.47 10.79 -5.80
C LEU A 28 13.23 10.74 -4.29
N LEU A 29 12.03 11.09 -3.84
CA LEU A 29 11.76 11.26 -2.40
C LEU A 29 11.18 9.98 -1.78
N PRO A 30 11.87 9.31 -0.83
CA PRO A 30 11.32 8.12 -0.19
C PRO A 30 10.05 8.45 0.61
N MET A 31 8.98 7.72 0.35
CA MET A 31 7.67 7.98 0.96
C MET A 31 7.68 7.78 2.48
N SER A 32 8.65 7.04 3.03
CA SER A 32 8.82 6.85 4.47
C SER A 32 9.13 8.13 5.24
N TYR A 33 9.74 9.14 4.59
CA TYR A 33 9.96 10.47 5.17
C TYR A 33 8.69 11.33 5.17
N VAL A 34 7.82 11.12 4.19
CA VAL A 34 6.57 11.89 4.01
C VAL A 34 5.45 11.35 4.91
N THR A 35 5.49 10.06 5.21
CA THR A 35 4.40 9.33 5.90
C THR A 35 4.71 9.02 7.36
N GLY A 36 5.87 9.44 7.87
CA GLY A 36 6.27 9.22 9.26
C GLY A 36 6.65 7.76 9.59
N LEU A 37 6.84 6.91 8.58
CA LEU A 37 7.29 5.52 8.74
C LEU A 37 8.75 5.43 9.23
N SER A 38 9.56 6.46 8.97
CA SER A 38 10.97 6.48 9.33
C SER A 38 11.20 6.25 10.83
N GLY A 39 11.88 5.15 11.16
CA GLY A 39 12.20 4.76 12.54
C GLY A 39 11.04 4.17 13.35
N ARG A 40 9.85 4.00 12.75
CA ARG A 40 8.64 3.50 13.43
C ARG A 40 7.97 2.33 12.70
N ALA A 41 8.57 1.80 11.64
CA ALA A 41 8.01 0.73 10.83
C ALA A 41 9.02 -0.43 10.66
N PRO A 42 9.11 -1.35 11.64
CA PRO A 42 9.87 -2.58 11.47
C PRO A 42 9.49 -3.27 10.15
N ARG A 43 10.49 -3.60 9.33
CA ARG A 43 10.30 -4.23 8.00
C ARG A 43 9.42 -3.42 7.03
N GLY A 44 9.31 -2.10 7.21
CA GLY A 44 8.49 -1.21 6.38
C GLY A 44 6.97 -1.37 6.58
N ARG A 45 6.53 -2.11 7.61
CA ARG A 45 5.12 -2.40 7.89
C ARG A 45 4.55 -1.44 8.93
N PHE A 46 3.25 -1.15 8.84
CA PHE A 46 2.51 -0.32 9.80
C PHE A 46 2.13 -1.09 11.07
N THR A 47 3.08 -1.83 11.62
CA THR A 47 2.92 -2.60 12.86
C THR A 47 4.28 -2.93 13.45
N ASN A 48 4.33 -3.65 14.57
CA ASN A 48 5.56 -3.96 15.29
C ASN A 48 6.32 -5.20 14.80
N GLY A 49 6.02 -5.68 13.59
CA GLY A 49 6.54 -6.91 12.99
C GLY A 49 5.75 -7.34 11.76
N TYR A 50 5.01 -8.45 11.84
CA TYR A 50 4.28 -9.04 10.71
C TYR A 50 2.78 -8.68 10.70
N LEU A 51 2.18 -8.65 9.51
CA LEU A 51 0.76 -8.35 9.30
C LEU A 51 -0.08 -9.64 9.25
N TRP A 52 -1.41 -9.50 9.27
CA TRP A 52 -2.33 -10.64 9.19
C TRP A 52 -2.08 -11.50 7.94
N ALA A 53 -1.78 -10.89 6.79
CA ALA A 53 -1.55 -11.65 5.57
C ALA A 53 -0.20 -12.39 5.57
N ASP A 54 0.81 -11.90 6.29
CA ASP A 54 2.06 -12.66 6.56
C ASP A 54 1.71 -13.94 7.32
N TYR A 55 0.95 -13.82 8.42
CA TYR A 55 0.54 -14.95 9.26
C TYR A 55 -0.37 -15.94 8.54
N LEU A 56 -1.34 -15.47 7.76
CA LEU A 56 -2.22 -16.33 6.99
C LEU A 56 -1.41 -17.16 5.97
N CYS A 57 -0.53 -16.51 5.21
CA CYS A 57 0.26 -17.20 4.20
C CYS A 57 1.22 -18.21 4.85
N THR A 58 1.99 -17.78 5.86
CA THR A 58 2.96 -18.66 6.55
C THR A 58 2.29 -19.90 7.12
N THR A 59 1.16 -19.73 7.81
CA THR A 59 0.37 -20.86 8.32
C THR A 59 -0.03 -21.84 7.22
N VAL A 60 -0.53 -21.33 6.08
CA VAL A 60 -0.94 -22.19 4.95
C VAL A 60 0.27 -22.89 4.32
N LEU A 61 1.41 -22.22 4.21
CA LEU A 61 2.64 -22.82 3.68
C LEU A 61 3.22 -23.87 4.63
N GLU A 62 3.13 -23.66 5.94
CA GLU A 62 3.48 -24.65 6.96
C GLU A 62 2.61 -25.90 6.83
N ASP A 63 1.28 -25.74 6.66
CA ASP A 63 0.37 -26.85 6.40
C ASP A 63 0.77 -27.65 5.16
N PHE A 64 1.21 -26.96 4.09
CA PHE A 64 1.71 -27.64 2.87
C PHE A 64 2.96 -28.47 3.14
N ALA A 65 3.91 -27.91 3.90
CA ALA A 65 5.14 -28.61 4.27
C ALA A 65 4.85 -29.83 5.15
N ILE A 66 3.98 -29.68 6.16
CA ILE A 66 3.55 -30.76 7.05
C ILE A 66 2.86 -31.87 6.26
N GLU A 67 1.92 -31.54 5.38
CA GLU A 67 1.19 -32.53 4.58
C GLU A 67 2.06 -33.23 3.53
N PHE A 68 3.06 -32.53 2.99
CA PHE A 68 4.07 -33.16 2.14
C PHE A 68 4.84 -34.24 2.90
N GLU A 69 5.36 -33.91 4.09
CA GLU A 69 6.13 -34.85 4.91
C GLU A 69 5.26 -36.00 5.42
N ARG A 70 4.03 -35.72 5.84
CA ARG A 70 3.06 -36.76 6.25
C ARG A 70 2.85 -37.79 5.14
N LYS A 71 2.64 -37.35 3.90
CA LYS A 71 2.48 -38.24 2.74
C LYS A 71 3.74 -39.02 2.44
N ARG A 72 4.91 -38.38 2.49
CA ARG A 72 6.21 -39.03 2.24
C ARG A 72 6.49 -40.14 3.25
N LEU A 73 6.24 -39.87 4.53
CA LEU A 73 6.46 -40.80 5.64
C LEU A 73 5.30 -41.80 5.82
N LYS A 74 4.22 -41.68 5.04
CA LYS A 74 3.01 -42.51 5.13
C LYS A 74 2.39 -42.51 6.53
N LEU A 75 2.42 -41.36 7.18
CA LEU A 75 1.92 -41.18 8.54
C LEU A 75 0.42 -40.86 8.55
N LYS A 76 -0.26 -41.18 9.65
CA LYS A 76 -1.67 -40.87 9.88
C LYS A 76 -1.85 -39.42 10.37
N HIS A 77 -3.08 -38.93 10.39
CA HIS A 77 -3.45 -37.65 11.01
C HIS A 77 -3.75 -37.86 12.51
N ASP A 78 -2.71 -38.04 13.31
CA ASP A 78 -2.81 -38.14 14.77
C ASP A 78 -1.64 -37.44 15.48
N ALA A 79 -1.78 -37.27 16.81
CA ALA A 79 -0.81 -36.53 17.61
C ALA A 79 0.59 -37.16 17.60
N ARG A 80 0.69 -38.49 17.51
CA ARG A 80 1.97 -39.20 17.47
C ARG A 80 2.68 -38.98 16.15
N ALA A 81 1.96 -39.15 15.04
CA ALA A 81 2.47 -38.84 13.71
C ALA A 81 2.90 -37.38 13.56
N ASN A 82 2.23 -36.45 14.23
CA ASN A 82 2.64 -35.04 14.24
C ASN A 82 3.99 -34.84 14.95
N ALA A 83 4.25 -35.58 16.05
CA ALA A 83 5.55 -35.57 16.71
C ALA A 83 6.65 -36.13 15.78
N ASP A 84 6.37 -37.24 15.08
CA ASP A 84 7.30 -37.83 14.12
C ASP A 84 7.66 -36.85 12.97
N ILE A 85 6.69 -36.05 12.50
CA ILE A 85 6.93 -34.99 11.50
C ILE A 85 7.79 -33.86 12.10
N GLY A 86 7.53 -33.47 13.34
CA GLY A 86 8.33 -32.48 14.05
C GLY A 86 9.80 -32.91 14.19
N ASP A 87 10.03 -34.17 14.56
CA ASP A 87 11.36 -34.77 14.64
C ASP A 87 12.08 -34.73 13.29
N GLU A 88 11.40 -35.05 12.19
CA GLU A 88 11.98 -34.93 10.84
C GLU A 88 12.43 -33.50 10.55
N PHE A 89 11.59 -32.49 10.84
CA PHE A 89 11.94 -31.09 10.59
C PHE A 89 13.13 -30.61 11.43
N LEU A 90 13.25 -31.08 12.67
CA LEU A 90 14.32 -30.67 13.59
C LEU A 90 15.65 -31.40 13.34
N THR A 91 15.60 -32.68 12.98
CA THR A 91 16.80 -33.53 12.91
C THR A 91 17.40 -33.62 11.50
N SER A 92 16.60 -33.42 10.46
CA SER A 92 17.03 -33.56 9.07
C SER A 92 17.69 -32.27 8.57
N THR A 93 19.02 -32.23 8.56
CA THR A 93 19.81 -31.05 8.12
C THR A 93 19.49 -30.59 6.69
N ILE A 94 19.17 -31.53 5.80
CA ILE A 94 18.75 -31.22 4.43
C ILE A 94 17.37 -30.53 4.44
N ARG A 95 16.45 -30.98 5.30
CA ARG A 95 15.09 -30.42 5.40
C ARG A 95 15.08 -29.07 6.08
N ARG A 96 15.83 -28.92 7.18
CA ARG A 96 16.06 -27.63 7.81
C ARG A 96 16.54 -26.59 6.81
N ARG A 97 17.57 -26.91 6.01
CA ARG A 97 18.07 -26.01 4.95
C ARG A 97 17.04 -25.73 3.85
N LYS A 98 16.28 -26.75 3.40
CA LYS A 98 15.20 -26.54 2.43
C LYS A 98 14.11 -25.62 2.98
N ASN A 99 13.69 -25.82 4.23
CA ASN A 99 12.70 -25.00 4.91
C ASN A 99 13.18 -23.56 5.11
N GLU A 100 14.43 -23.35 5.52
CA GLU A 100 15.05 -22.02 5.66
C GLU A 100 15.03 -21.22 4.33
N THR A 101 14.89 -21.90 3.19
CA THR A 101 14.79 -21.27 1.85
C THR A 101 13.43 -21.48 1.17
N ALA A 102 12.46 -22.12 1.84
CA ALA A 102 11.22 -22.56 1.20
C ALA A 102 10.28 -21.40 0.85
N PHE A 103 10.35 -20.31 1.63
CA PHE A 103 9.64 -19.05 1.42
C PHE A 103 10.43 -17.89 2.06
N ASN A 104 10.20 -16.67 1.59
CA ASN A 104 10.77 -15.44 2.16
C ASN A 104 9.63 -14.43 2.37
N LEU A 105 9.65 -13.70 3.48
CA LEU A 105 8.67 -12.65 3.81
C LEU A 105 9.21 -11.22 3.62
N ASP A 106 10.47 -11.07 3.23
CA ASP A 106 11.11 -9.77 3.01
C ASP A 106 10.73 -9.13 1.66
N ASP A 107 10.19 -9.93 0.73
CA ASP A 107 9.54 -9.42 -0.49
C ASP A 107 8.16 -8.85 -0.12
N ASP A 108 7.97 -7.59 -0.48
CA ASP A 108 6.77 -6.80 -0.21
C ASP A 108 5.62 -7.12 -1.18
N THR A 109 5.96 -7.63 -2.37
CA THR A 109 5.02 -7.86 -3.47
C THR A 109 4.60 -9.32 -3.60
N HIS A 110 5.42 -10.26 -3.11
CA HIS A 110 5.21 -11.69 -3.31
C HIS A 110 5.57 -12.53 -2.08
N ILE A 111 4.84 -13.64 -1.90
CA ILE A 111 5.33 -14.77 -1.11
C ILE A 111 5.41 -15.98 -2.03
N LEU A 112 6.59 -16.60 -2.03
CA LEU A 112 6.86 -17.78 -2.81
C LEU A 112 6.74 -19.04 -1.95
N PHE A 113 6.28 -20.13 -2.54
CA PHE A 113 6.39 -21.48 -1.99
C PHE A 113 7.09 -22.37 -3.01
N ASP A 114 8.21 -22.96 -2.64
CA ASP A 114 9.06 -23.75 -3.55
C ASP A 114 9.37 -22.98 -4.85
N LYS A 115 9.76 -21.70 -4.69
CA LYS A 115 10.08 -20.75 -5.77
C LYS A 115 8.91 -20.39 -6.70
N ARG A 116 7.69 -20.81 -6.38
CA ARG A 116 6.46 -20.45 -7.12
C ARG A 116 5.72 -19.35 -6.38
N ARG A 117 5.16 -18.38 -7.09
CA ARG A 117 4.25 -17.42 -6.46
C ARG A 117 3.09 -18.17 -5.83
N PHE A 118 2.89 -17.94 -4.54
CA PHE A 118 1.72 -18.42 -3.82
C PHE A 118 0.81 -17.25 -3.49
N ALA A 119 1.38 -16.13 -3.03
CA ALA A 119 0.64 -14.90 -2.75
C ALA A 119 1.23 -13.71 -3.51
N ARG A 120 0.37 -12.84 -4.03
CA ARG A 120 0.71 -11.56 -4.66
C ARG A 120 0.04 -10.41 -3.89
N PHE A 121 0.77 -9.34 -3.67
CA PHE A 121 0.34 -8.20 -2.86
C PHE A 121 0.32 -6.93 -3.70
N TYR A 122 -0.85 -6.31 -3.75
CA TYR A 122 -1.08 -5.01 -4.35
C TYR A 122 -1.61 -4.08 -3.25
N CYS A 123 -0.78 -3.92 -2.23
CA CYS A 123 -1.09 -3.19 -1.01
C CYS A 123 -0.15 -2.00 -0.86
N GLU A 124 -0.66 -0.88 -0.36
CA GLU A 124 0.16 0.30 -0.12
C GLU A 124 -0.44 1.13 1.02
N GLY A 125 0.39 1.52 1.99
CA GLY A 125 -0.05 2.33 3.11
C GLY A 125 -0.67 3.65 2.66
N GLY A 126 -1.77 4.02 3.31
CA GLY A 126 -2.57 5.17 2.92
C GLY A 126 -3.46 4.96 1.69
N LEU A 127 -3.46 3.80 1.03
CA LEU A 127 -4.33 3.54 -0.11
C LEU A 127 -5.80 3.87 0.20
N THR A 128 -6.43 4.61 -0.70
CA THR A 128 -7.86 4.91 -0.68
C THR A 128 -8.61 4.02 -1.66
N SER A 129 -9.86 3.70 -1.34
CA SER A 129 -10.74 2.99 -2.26
C SER A 129 -11.11 3.89 -3.43
N HIS A 130 -11.53 5.12 -3.12
CA HIS A 130 -11.90 6.13 -4.09
C HIS A 130 -10.74 7.02 -4.50
N ASP A 131 -10.76 7.53 -5.73
CA ASP A 131 -9.77 8.49 -6.22
C ASP A 131 -10.17 9.92 -5.85
N TYR A 132 -9.51 10.47 -4.84
CA TYR A 132 -9.73 11.83 -4.36
C TYR A 132 -8.82 12.88 -5.03
N SER A 133 -7.97 12.48 -5.99
CA SER A 133 -6.99 13.40 -6.60
C SER A 133 -7.64 14.59 -7.31
N TYR A 134 -8.92 14.45 -7.71
CA TYR A 134 -9.72 15.48 -8.34
C TYR A 134 -10.53 16.34 -7.35
N ASN A 135 -10.59 15.96 -6.07
CA ASN A 135 -11.35 16.65 -5.04
C ASN A 135 -10.47 17.67 -4.32
N LEU A 136 -10.82 18.95 -4.42
CA LEU A 136 -10.13 20.00 -3.67
C LEU A 136 -10.36 19.85 -2.17
N SER A 137 -9.29 19.96 -1.38
CA SER A 137 -9.33 20.25 0.06
C SER A 137 -8.77 21.64 0.34
N LEU A 138 -9.33 22.33 1.33
CA LEU A 138 -8.74 23.57 1.85
C LEU A 138 -7.65 23.29 2.89
N ASP A 139 -7.64 22.09 3.48
CA ASP A 139 -6.56 21.61 4.34
C ASP A 139 -5.37 21.16 3.45
N PRO A 140 -4.20 21.83 3.56
CA PRO A 140 -3.03 21.52 2.73
C PRO A 140 -2.45 20.11 2.95
N GLY A 141 -2.57 19.56 4.17
CA GLY A 141 -2.10 18.21 4.49
C GLY A 141 -3.00 17.15 3.87
N VAL A 142 -4.31 17.31 3.97
CA VAL A 142 -5.29 16.44 3.31
C VAL A 142 -5.14 16.50 1.80
N GLU A 143 -4.97 17.69 1.22
CA GLU A 143 -4.75 17.88 -0.21
C GLU A 143 -3.49 17.14 -0.70
N ALA A 144 -2.39 17.22 0.06
CA ALA A 144 -1.17 16.49 -0.24
C ALA A 144 -1.40 14.97 -0.27
N TYR A 145 -2.09 14.42 0.73
CA TYR A 145 -2.41 12.99 0.79
C TYR A 145 -3.27 12.54 -0.40
N ARG A 146 -4.30 13.32 -0.78
CA ARG A 146 -5.16 13.03 -1.95
C ARG A 146 -4.39 12.91 -3.26
N LEU A 147 -3.24 13.57 -3.37
CA LEU A 147 -2.42 13.55 -4.58
C LEU A 147 -1.47 12.37 -4.62
N ILE A 148 -0.85 12.01 -3.49
CA ILE A 148 0.28 11.08 -3.48
C ILE A 148 -0.13 9.62 -3.22
N LEU A 149 -1.25 9.40 -2.52
CA LEU A 149 -1.70 8.06 -2.13
C LEU A 149 -2.19 7.26 -3.34
N ALA A 150 -1.92 5.96 -3.33
CA ALA A 150 -2.42 5.05 -4.35
C ALA A 150 -3.93 4.82 -4.18
N THR A 151 -4.59 4.42 -5.26
CA THR A 151 -6.01 4.05 -5.27
C THR A 151 -6.18 2.55 -5.45
N LEU A 152 -7.31 2.01 -5.00
CA LEU A 152 -7.66 0.61 -5.25
C LEU A 152 -7.71 0.29 -6.76
N GLU A 153 -8.19 1.23 -7.58
CA GLU A 153 -8.16 1.11 -9.04
C GLU A 153 -6.73 0.94 -9.58
N LYS A 154 -5.77 1.72 -9.08
CA LYS A 154 -4.37 1.59 -9.51
C LYS A 154 -3.84 0.19 -9.19
N LYS A 155 -4.10 -0.33 -7.98
CA LYS A 155 -3.68 -1.67 -7.57
C LYS A 155 -4.35 -2.80 -8.35
N ARG A 156 -5.61 -2.63 -8.75
CA ARG A 156 -6.28 -3.52 -9.69
C ARG A 156 -5.60 -3.54 -11.05
N THR A 157 -5.22 -2.37 -11.57
CA THR A 157 -4.53 -2.26 -12.86
C THR A 157 -3.17 -2.96 -12.82
N GLU A 158 -2.37 -2.73 -11.76
CA GLU A 158 -1.10 -3.45 -11.53
C GLU A 158 -1.30 -4.97 -11.52
N LEU A 159 -2.34 -5.46 -10.84
CA LEU A 159 -2.71 -6.89 -10.83
C LEU A 159 -3.00 -7.43 -12.24
N LEU A 160 -3.81 -6.73 -13.01
CA LEU A 160 -4.20 -7.16 -14.36
C LEU A 160 -3.04 -7.06 -15.37
N GLU A 161 -2.10 -6.15 -15.15
CA GLU A 161 -0.84 -6.07 -15.90
C GLU A 161 0.08 -7.24 -15.57
N ASP A 162 0.20 -7.59 -14.29
CA ASP A 162 0.96 -8.77 -13.85
C ASP A 162 0.34 -10.07 -14.39
N ASP A 163 -0.99 -10.18 -14.43
CA ASP A 163 -1.67 -11.31 -15.05
C ASP A 163 -1.27 -11.48 -16.52
N LYS A 164 -1.16 -10.38 -17.28
CA LYS A 164 -0.72 -10.41 -18.68
C LYS A 164 0.77 -10.76 -18.78
N LYS A 165 1.62 -10.07 -18.00
CA LYS A 165 3.07 -10.26 -17.98
C LYS A 165 3.46 -11.70 -17.69
N TYR A 166 2.72 -12.35 -16.80
CA TYR A 166 3.00 -13.71 -16.35
C TYR A 166 2.05 -14.77 -16.91
N HIS A 167 1.22 -14.42 -17.89
CA HIS A 167 0.32 -15.35 -18.58
C HIS A 167 -0.59 -16.14 -17.62
N VAL A 168 -1.12 -15.47 -16.60
CA VAL A 168 -1.98 -16.11 -15.58
C VAL A 168 -3.24 -16.66 -16.25
N THR A 169 -3.42 -17.98 -16.15
CA THR A 169 -4.45 -18.72 -16.87
C THR A 169 -5.83 -18.53 -16.25
N SER A 170 -6.91 -18.79 -17.01
CA SER A 170 -8.27 -18.75 -16.49
C SER A 170 -8.49 -19.72 -15.32
N LEU A 171 -7.81 -20.88 -15.33
CA LEU A 171 -7.88 -21.84 -14.23
C LEU A 171 -7.20 -21.29 -12.96
N GLU A 172 -6.01 -20.70 -13.10
CA GLU A 172 -5.31 -20.06 -11.97
C GLU A 172 -6.15 -18.93 -11.37
N LYS A 173 -6.79 -18.09 -12.19
CA LYS A 173 -7.70 -17.04 -11.70
C LYS A 173 -8.92 -17.60 -10.97
N ALA A 174 -9.48 -18.70 -11.47
CA ALA A 174 -10.62 -19.38 -10.84
C ALA A 174 -10.23 -20.10 -9.54
N GLU A 175 -8.97 -20.46 -9.36
CA GLU A 175 -8.40 -21.02 -8.11
C GLU A 175 -7.67 -19.97 -7.26
N THR A 176 -7.74 -18.68 -7.62
CA THR A 176 -7.19 -17.60 -6.81
C THR A 176 -8.23 -17.09 -5.82
N LEU A 177 -7.84 -16.93 -4.55
CA LEU A 177 -8.60 -16.17 -3.56
C LEU A 177 -8.10 -14.72 -3.52
N VAL A 178 -8.96 -13.79 -3.91
CA VAL A 178 -8.70 -12.35 -3.79
C VAL A 178 -9.23 -11.86 -2.44
N MET A 179 -8.35 -11.34 -1.60
CA MET A 179 -8.70 -10.72 -0.33
C MET A 179 -8.49 -9.21 -0.44
N GLU A 180 -9.51 -8.44 -0.08
CA GLU A 180 -9.48 -6.98 -0.25
C GLU A 180 -9.86 -6.28 1.05
N TRP A 181 -8.92 -5.48 1.58
CA TRP A 181 -9.11 -4.69 2.79
C TRP A 181 -8.70 -3.23 2.56
N SER A 182 -9.70 -2.41 2.24
CA SER A 182 -9.53 -0.99 1.97
C SER A 182 -10.76 -0.19 2.46
N GLY A 183 -10.61 1.13 2.53
CA GLY A 183 -11.68 2.06 2.90
C GLY A 183 -11.42 2.86 4.17
N ALA A 184 -10.43 2.48 4.99
CA ALA A 184 -10.11 3.21 6.21
C ALA A 184 -9.58 4.61 5.90
N ASN A 185 -8.67 4.74 4.94
CA ASN A 185 -8.08 6.04 4.56
C ASN A 185 -9.09 7.01 3.95
N ASP A 186 -10.12 6.49 3.26
CA ASP A 186 -11.25 7.28 2.76
C ASP A 186 -11.96 8.02 3.91
N LEU A 187 -11.96 7.47 5.13
CA LEU A 187 -12.56 8.10 6.32
C LEU A 187 -11.55 8.81 7.22
N LEU A 188 -10.28 8.37 7.24
CA LEU A 188 -9.27 8.78 8.24
C LEU A 188 -8.23 9.77 7.74
N THR A 189 -7.89 9.72 6.44
CA THR A 189 -6.63 10.27 5.93
C THR A 189 -6.86 11.36 4.90
N VAL A 190 -7.83 11.14 4.00
CA VAL A 190 -8.11 12.06 2.88
C VAL A 190 -9.37 12.91 3.08
N ASN A 191 -9.95 12.91 4.28
CA ASN A 191 -11.07 13.75 4.67
C ASN A 191 -10.86 14.25 6.10
N GLU A 192 -11.33 15.47 6.40
CA GLU A 192 -11.19 16.09 7.74
C GLU A 192 -11.92 15.28 8.83
N SER A 193 -13.02 14.64 8.46
CA SER A 193 -13.80 13.77 9.34
C SER A 193 -14.48 12.65 8.54
N PRO A 194 -14.84 11.53 9.21
CA PRO A 194 -15.67 10.49 8.60
C PRO A 194 -17.04 11.05 8.18
N THR A 195 -17.49 10.72 6.97
CA THR A 195 -18.81 11.11 6.46
C THR A 195 -19.47 9.95 5.72
N TYR A 196 -20.79 9.92 5.68
CA TYR A 196 -21.54 8.94 4.87
C TYR A 196 -21.24 9.05 3.36
N GLN A 197 -20.93 10.25 2.87
CA GLN A 197 -20.53 10.44 1.47
C GLN A 197 -19.18 9.75 1.17
N ALA A 198 -18.18 9.89 2.06
CA ALA A 198 -16.91 9.19 1.92
C ALA A 198 -17.10 7.67 1.96
N VAL A 199 -17.99 7.19 2.84
CA VAL A 199 -18.39 5.77 2.88
C VAL A 199 -18.98 5.33 1.55
N ASP A 200 -19.97 6.03 1.02
CA ASP A 200 -20.65 5.64 -0.23
C ASP A 200 -19.68 5.64 -1.42
N ASN A 201 -18.77 6.60 -1.50
CA ASN A 201 -17.71 6.64 -2.52
C ASN A 201 -16.77 5.44 -2.40
N ALA A 202 -16.31 5.13 -1.19
CA ALA A 202 -15.43 3.99 -0.95
C ALA A 202 -16.11 2.67 -1.33
N ILE A 203 -17.35 2.43 -0.86
CA ILE A 203 -18.11 1.21 -1.19
C ILE A 203 -18.35 1.09 -2.68
N LYS A 204 -18.70 2.18 -3.36
CA LYS A 204 -18.88 2.17 -4.82
C LYS A 204 -17.62 1.68 -5.55
N GLU A 205 -16.45 2.22 -5.22
CA GLU A 205 -15.21 1.83 -5.91
C GLU A 205 -14.71 0.44 -5.52
N ARG A 206 -14.92 0.01 -4.27
CA ARG A 206 -14.65 -1.39 -3.86
C ARG A 206 -15.50 -2.38 -4.66
N ILE A 207 -16.79 -2.10 -4.84
CA ILE A 207 -17.68 -2.97 -5.62
C ILE A 207 -17.32 -2.96 -7.11
N ASN A 208 -17.03 -1.79 -7.68
CA ASN A 208 -16.50 -1.67 -9.05
C ASN A 208 -15.23 -2.49 -9.23
N ASN A 209 -14.30 -2.44 -8.27
CA ASN A 209 -13.08 -3.25 -8.27
C ASN A 209 -13.38 -4.75 -8.38
N ILE A 210 -14.29 -5.27 -7.56
CA ILE A 210 -14.70 -6.68 -7.62
C ILE A 210 -15.36 -7.04 -8.96
N GLU A 211 -16.26 -6.20 -9.47
CA GLU A 211 -16.90 -6.44 -10.76
C GLU A 211 -15.89 -6.52 -11.92
N GLN A 212 -14.88 -5.65 -11.93
CA GLN A 212 -13.80 -5.69 -12.92
C GLN A 212 -12.96 -6.97 -12.80
N LEU A 213 -12.65 -7.43 -11.59
CA LEU A 213 -11.94 -8.70 -11.38
C LEU A 213 -12.78 -9.91 -11.81
N ILE A 214 -14.09 -9.89 -11.56
CA ILE A 214 -15.03 -10.91 -12.05
C ILE A 214 -14.99 -10.97 -13.59
N GLN A 215 -15.05 -9.82 -14.27
CA GLN A 215 -14.95 -9.74 -15.73
C GLN A 215 -13.62 -10.31 -16.26
N ASN A 216 -12.55 -10.25 -15.46
CA ASN A 216 -11.23 -10.78 -15.80
C ASN A 216 -11.00 -12.25 -15.40
N GLY A 217 -12.03 -12.94 -14.88
CA GLY A 217 -12.00 -14.38 -14.63
C GLY A 217 -11.83 -14.80 -13.16
N TYR A 218 -11.65 -13.85 -12.24
CA TYR A 218 -11.59 -14.16 -10.81
C TYR A 218 -12.97 -14.51 -10.25
N ARG A 219 -13.03 -15.44 -9.28
CA ARG A 219 -14.30 -15.97 -8.77
C ARG A 219 -14.38 -16.11 -7.26
N ASN A 220 -13.27 -16.00 -6.54
CA ASN A 220 -13.26 -16.16 -5.07
C ASN A 220 -12.77 -14.88 -4.43
N PHE A 221 -13.62 -14.29 -3.59
CA PHE A 221 -13.41 -12.99 -2.99
C PHE A 221 -13.78 -13.01 -1.51
N VAL A 222 -12.90 -12.44 -0.69
CA VAL A 222 -13.21 -12.09 0.70
C VAL A 222 -12.91 -10.61 0.90
N LEU A 223 -13.95 -9.83 1.18
CA LEU A 223 -13.82 -8.41 1.46
C LEU A 223 -13.85 -8.21 2.95
N PHE A 224 -12.89 -7.48 3.49
CA PHE A 224 -12.86 -7.13 4.90
C PHE A 224 -13.73 -5.90 5.12
N ASN A 225 -14.58 -5.95 6.14
CA ASN A 225 -15.29 -4.77 6.61
C ASN A 225 -14.36 -3.87 7.45
N LEU A 226 -14.85 -2.72 7.90
CA LEU A 226 -14.05 -1.73 8.61
C LEU A 226 -14.06 -2.01 10.13
N PRO A 227 -12.89 -2.12 10.79
CA PRO A 227 -12.82 -2.09 12.24
C PRO A 227 -13.51 -0.85 12.83
N ASN A 228 -14.02 -0.93 14.06
CA ASN A 228 -14.62 0.23 14.71
C ASN A 228 -13.55 1.30 14.99
N LEU A 229 -13.47 2.31 14.12
CA LEU A 229 -12.48 3.38 14.20
C LEU A 229 -12.58 4.20 15.49
N SER A 230 -13.76 4.26 16.10
CA SER A 230 -13.96 4.97 17.38
C SER A 230 -13.15 4.36 18.53
N LEU A 231 -12.75 3.08 18.43
CA LEU A 231 -11.95 2.39 19.44
C LEU A 231 -10.45 2.69 19.35
N THR A 232 -10.00 3.31 18.26
CA THR A 232 -8.58 3.66 18.08
C THR A 232 -8.14 4.74 19.07
N PRO A 233 -6.86 4.76 19.50
CA PRO A 233 -6.34 5.84 20.34
C PRO A 233 -6.61 7.24 19.76
N ARG A 234 -6.51 7.41 18.43
CA ARG A 234 -6.83 8.66 17.73
C ARG A 234 -8.23 9.18 18.08
N PHE A 235 -9.26 8.34 17.99
CA PHE A 235 -10.63 8.74 18.32
C PHE A 235 -10.90 8.76 19.82
N GLN A 236 -10.22 7.91 20.60
CA GLN A 236 -10.31 7.98 22.07
C GLN A 236 -9.81 9.32 22.62
N ALA A 237 -8.92 10.02 21.91
CA ALA A 237 -8.46 11.37 22.24
C ALA A 237 -9.38 12.52 21.78
N LYS A 238 -10.44 12.23 21.01
CA LYS A 238 -11.38 13.22 20.45
C LYS A 238 -12.58 13.50 21.36
N THR A 239 -13.47 14.40 20.95
CA THR A 239 -14.75 14.62 21.63
C THR A 239 -15.70 13.42 21.53
N GLN A 240 -16.74 13.36 22.36
CA GLN A 240 -17.73 12.30 22.29
C GLN A 240 -18.46 12.29 20.94
N ASP A 241 -18.88 13.45 20.44
CA ASP A 241 -19.57 13.59 19.16
C ASP A 241 -18.71 13.10 17.98
N GLU A 242 -17.41 13.41 17.97
CA GLU A 242 -16.49 12.91 16.94
C GLU A 242 -16.30 11.39 17.00
N ARG A 243 -16.26 10.81 18.22
CA ARG A 243 -16.21 9.35 18.39
C ARG A 243 -17.48 8.68 17.89
N ASP A 244 -18.64 9.23 18.23
CA ASP A 244 -19.94 8.69 17.85
C ASP A 244 -20.12 8.77 16.33
N ASN A 245 -19.76 9.89 15.71
CA ASN A 245 -19.75 10.02 14.25
C ASN A 245 -18.86 8.96 13.57
N ALA A 246 -17.66 8.70 14.12
CA ALA A 246 -16.78 7.67 13.58
C ALA A 246 -17.37 6.25 13.72
N ALA A 247 -17.97 5.94 14.88
CA ALA A 247 -18.65 4.66 15.11
C ALA A 247 -19.83 4.48 14.13
N GLU A 248 -20.68 5.50 13.99
CA GLU A 248 -21.82 5.51 13.08
C GLU A 248 -21.38 5.31 11.61
N CYS A 249 -20.35 6.03 11.16
CA CYS A 249 -19.80 5.86 9.82
C CYS A 249 -19.24 4.44 9.59
N CYS A 250 -18.61 3.82 10.59
CA CYS A 250 -18.14 2.43 10.47
C CYS A 250 -19.30 1.43 10.35
N VAL A 251 -20.34 1.60 11.16
CA VAL A 251 -21.55 0.77 11.10
C VAL A 251 -22.24 0.91 9.75
N TYR A 252 -22.37 2.15 9.26
CA TYR A 252 -22.93 2.43 7.94
C TYR A 252 -22.09 1.78 6.83
N PHE A 253 -20.75 1.95 6.86
CA PHE A 253 -19.84 1.32 5.90
C PHE A 253 -20.02 -0.20 5.85
N ASN A 254 -20.04 -0.85 7.01
CA ASN A 254 -20.13 -2.31 7.09
C ASN A 254 -21.48 -2.83 6.59
N LYS A 255 -22.57 -2.10 6.88
CA LYS A 255 -23.90 -2.41 6.37
C LYS A 255 -23.97 -2.27 4.85
N GLN A 256 -23.44 -1.18 4.30
CA GLN A 256 -23.45 -0.93 2.86
C GLN A 256 -22.61 -1.97 2.12
N LEU A 257 -21.41 -2.30 2.62
CA LEU A 257 -20.56 -3.34 2.04
C LEU A 257 -21.29 -4.69 1.96
N ALA A 258 -21.88 -5.12 3.08
CA ALA A 258 -22.61 -6.40 3.14
C ALA A 258 -23.77 -6.44 2.14
N ALA A 259 -24.58 -5.36 2.09
CA ALA A 259 -25.70 -5.25 1.15
C ALA A 259 -25.24 -5.35 -0.31
N ARG A 260 -24.18 -4.63 -0.69
CA ARG A 260 -23.64 -4.66 -2.06
C ARG A 260 -23.03 -6.01 -2.44
N CYS A 261 -22.34 -6.67 -1.50
CA CYS A 261 -21.85 -8.04 -1.73
C CYS A 261 -23.01 -9.03 -1.93
N GLU A 262 -24.11 -8.87 -1.19
CA GLU A 262 -25.31 -9.69 -1.37
C GLU A 262 -25.97 -9.45 -2.74
N GLU A 263 -26.04 -8.19 -3.19
CA GLU A 263 -26.50 -7.83 -4.54
C GLU A 263 -25.67 -8.50 -5.64
N LEU A 264 -24.33 -8.48 -5.52
CA LEU A 264 -23.45 -9.16 -6.47
C LEU A 264 -23.64 -10.68 -6.44
N ASN A 265 -23.74 -11.29 -5.26
CA ASN A 265 -24.02 -12.73 -5.15
C ASN A 265 -25.34 -13.11 -5.84
N LYS A 266 -26.39 -12.30 -5.66
CA LYS A 266 -27.68 -12.50 -6.37
C LYS A 266 -27.53 -12.37 -7.89
N LYS A 267 -26.80 -11.35 -8.36
CA LYS A 267 -26.54 -11.09 -9.78
C LYS A 267 -25.83 -12.26 -10.48
N TYR A 268 -24.92 -12.94 -9.80
CA TYR A 268 -24.11 -14.04 -10.36
C TYR A 268 -24.58 -15.44 -9.97
N LYS A 269 -25.70 -15.57 -9.26
CA LYS A 269 -26.20 -16.85 -8.71
C LYS A 269 -26.38 -17.93 -9.78
N ASP A 270 -26.89 -17.57 -10.95
CA ASP A 270 -27.20 -18.49 -12.05
C ASP A 270 -26.10 -18.50 -13.14
N SER A 271 -24.92 -17.93 -12.84
CA SER A 271 -23.79 -17.96 -13.77
C SER A 271 -23.22 -19.37 -13.92
N SER A 272 -22.75 -19.71 -15.12
CA SER A 272 -22.07 -20.99 -15.38
C SER A 272 -20.78 -21.17 -14.57
N THR A 273 -20.20 -20.08 -14.08
CA THR A 273 -19.06 -20.10 -13.14
C THR A 273 -19.48 -19.45 -11.83
N PRO A 274 -19.68 -20.22 -10.75
CA PRO A 274 -20.15 -19.69 -9.46
C PRO A 274 -19.25 -18.59 -8.91
N LEU A 275 -19.87 -17.53 -8.38
CA LEU A 275 -19.18 -16.48 -7.62
C LEU A 275 -19.16 -16.86 -6.14
N ASN A 276 -17.97 -16.86 -5.55
CA ASN A 276 -17.77 -17.06 -4.12
C ASN A 276 -17.31 -15.74 -3.50
N LEU A 277 -18.27 -14.85 -3.18
CA LEU A 277 -18.01 -13.55 -2.58
C LEU A 277 -18.56 -13.51 -1.15
N SER A 278 -17.71 -13.16 -0.19
CA SER A 278 -18.12 -13.00 1.21
C SER A 278 -17.49 -11.78 1.86
N VAL A 279 -18.11 -11.31 2.94
CA VAL A 279 -17.56 -10.28 3.82
C VAL A 279 -17.00 -10.95 5.06
N PHE A 280 -15.73 -10.67 5.39
CA PHE A 280 -15.14 -11.05 6.66
C PHE A 280 -15.38 -9.96 7.68
N ASP A 281 -16.04 -10.32 8.79
CA ASP A 281 -16.44 -9.41 9.85
C ASP A 281 -15.31 -9.17 10.85
N VAL A 282 -14.34 -8.35 10.43
CA VAL A 282 -13.23 -7.93 11.31
C VAL A 282 -13.71 -6.91 12.35
N HIS A 283 -14.78 -6.17 12.06
CA HIS A 283 -15.39 -5.21 12.99
C HIS A 283 -15.79 -5.86 14.32
N SER A 284 -16.65 -6.88 14.26
CA SER A 284 -17.13 -7.56 15.46
C SER A 284 -15.98 -8.22 16.24
N HIS A 285 -14.97 -8.73 15.53
CA HIS A 285 -13.80 -9.32 16.18
C HIS A 285 -12.93 -8.28 16.91
N PHE A 286 -12.70 -7.10 16.32
CA PHE A 286 -12.03 -6.00 17.02
C PHE A 286 -12.80 -5.58 18.27
N GLU A 287 -14.13 -5.51 18.22
CA GLU A 287 -14.93 -5.19 19.40
C GLU A 287 -14.86 -6.27 20.48
N GLU A 288 -14.88 -7.54 20.09
CA GLU A 288 -14.75 -8.70 21.00
C GLU A 288 -13.42 -8.65 21.75
N VAL A 289 -12.32 -8.44 21.02
CA VAL A 289 -10.97 -8.31 21.59
C VAL A 289 -10.87 -7.08 22.49
N TYR A 290 -11.37 -5.93 22.04
CA TYR A 290 -11.32 -4.70 22.82
C TYR A 290 -12.14 -4.79 24.13
N LYS A 291 -13.26 -5.52 24.12
CA LYS A 291 -14.09 -5.78 25.33
C LYS A 291 -13.46 -6.81 26.27
N ASN A 292 -12.70 -7.76 25.74
CA ASN A 292 -12.08 -8.86 26.50
C ASN A 292 -10.55 -8.93 26.31
N PRO A 293 -9.81 -7.83 26.50
CA PRO A 293 -8.42 -7.71 26.04
C PRO A 293 -7.48 -8.74 26.68
N GLU A 294 -7.70 -9.09 27.95
CA GLU A 294 -6.83 -10.02 28.66
C GLU A 294 -6.90 -11.46 28.10
N GLN A 295 -8.01 -11.86 27.47
CA GLN A 295 -8.14 -13.18 26.83
C GLN A 295 -7.25 -13.30 25.59
N TYR A 296 -6.85 -12.17 25.01
CA TYR A 296 -6.02 -12.09 23.81
C TYR A 296 -4.60 -11.57 24.11
N GLY A 297 -4.21 -11.49 25.39
CA GLY A 297 -2.88 -11.02 25.79
C GLY A 297 -2.70 -9.50 25.81
N PHE A 298 -3.78 -8.71 25.72
CA PHE A 298 -3.74 -7.25 25.84
C PHE A 298 -4.08 -6.79 27.26
N LYS A 299 -3.63 -5.58 27.62
CA LYS A 299 -3.91 -4.95 28.93
C LYS A 299 -4.94 -3.83 28.79
N LYS A 300 -5.96 -3.82 29.66
CA LYS A 300 -7.04 -2.81 29.65
C LYS A 300 -6.53 -1.37 29.73
N ASP A 301 -5.50 -1.12 30.54
CA ASP A 301 -4.91 0.21 30.74
C ASP A 301 -4.07 0.72 29.56
N LYS A 302 -3.78 -0.15 28.58
CA LYS A 302 -3.03 0.14 27.35
C LYS A 302 -3.93 0.30 26.12
N LEU A 303 -5.23 -0.05 26.18
CA LEU A 303 -6.14 -0.02 25.01
C LEU A 303 -6.26 1.34 24.31
N LYS A 304 -6.16 2.44 25.08
CA LYS A 304 -6.30 3.81 24.54
C LYS A 304 -4.97 4.49 24.27
N LYS A 305 -3.86 3.76 24.36
CA LYS A 305 -2.51 4.31 24.28
C LYS A 305 -1.77 3.68 23.10
N PRO A 306 -1.22 4.48 22.17
CA PRO A 306 -0.28 4.00 21.19
C PRO A 306 0.95 3.42 21.87
N TYR A 307 1.46 2.28 21.40
CA TYR A 307 2.75 1.79 21.87
C TYR A 307 3.90 2.72 21.44
N THR A 308 3.85 3.30 20.24
CA THR A 308 4.88 4.23 19.73
C THR A 308 5.08 5.48 20.58
N ASP A 309 4.11 5.82 21.45
CA ASP A 309 4.18 6.97 22.34
C ASP A 309 4.63 6.58 23.76
N SER A 310 4.98 5.32 23.98
CA SER A 310 5.41 4.79 25.28
C SER A 310 6.91 4.92 25.50
N GLU A 311 7.33 5.03 26.77
CA GLU A 311 8.76 4.91 27.13
C GLU A 311 9.35 3.54 26.77
N GLU A 312 8.50 2.50 26.73
CA GLU A 312 8.89 1.14 26.35
C GLU A 312 9.36 1.11 24.88
N PHE A 313 8.66 1.80 23.97
CA PHE A 313 9.08 1.95 22.57
C PHE A 313 10.43 2.65 22.43
N GLU A 314 10.64 3.76 23.15
CA GLU A 314 11.89 4.51 23.11
C GLU A 314 13.11 3.69 23.56
N LYS A 315 12.92 2.77 24.51
CA LYS A 315 13.95 1.80 24.93
C LYS A 315 14.14 0.70 23.89
N ASN A 316 13.04 0.16 23.36
CA ASN A 316 13.06 -0.98 22.45
C ASN A 316 13.60 -0.63 21.06
N LYS A 317 13.41 0.60 20.57
CA LYS A 317 13.87 1.03 19.25
C LYS A 317 15.40 1.06 19.10
N ILE A 318 16.14 1.18 20.21
CA ILE A 318 17.61 1.18 20.23
C ILE A 318 18.20 -0.16 20.69
N ASN A 319 17.36 -1.13 21.06
CA ASN A 319 17.83 -2.44 21.50
C ASN A 319 18.46 -3.21 20.31
N PRO A 320 19.74 -3.63 20.40
CA PRO A 320 20.42 -4.28 19.28
C PRO A 320 19.74 -5.57 18.78
N GLU A 321 19.15 -6.37 19.66
CA GLU A 321 18.47 -7.62 19.30
C GLU A 321 17.20 -7.33 18.48
N PHE A 322 16.40 -6.36 18.92
CA PHE A 322 15.16 -5.98 18.24
C PHE A 322 15.44 -5.27 16.91
N VAL A 323 16.48 -4.44 16.86
CA VAL A 323 16.97 -3.81 15.63
C VAL A 323 17.43 -4.87 14.63
N ALA A 324 18.24 -5.85 15.06
CA ALA A 324 18.71 -6.93 14.21
C ALA A 324 17.56 -7.84 13.71
N GLY A 325 16.59 -8.14 14.58
CA GLY A 325 15.40 -8.93 14.25
C GLY A 325 14.38 -8.17 13.39
N LYS A 326 14.50 -6.84 13.28
CA LYS A 326 13.50 -5.94 12.68
C LYS A 326 12.11 -6.18 13.28
N ILE A 327 12.03 -6.22 14.60
CA ILE A 327 10.80 -6.39 15.37
C ILE A 327 10.79 -5.37 16.52
N SER A 328 9.62 -5.07 17.08
CA SER A 328 9.52 -4.30 18.32
C SER A 328 8.50 -4.97 19.26
N PRO A 329 8.88 -5.41 20.47
CA PRO A 329 7.94 -6.10 21.34
C PRO A 329 6.96 -5.12 22.00
N ALA A 330 5.74 -5.05 21.48
CA ALA A 330 4.66 -4.19 21.99
C ALA A 330 3.79 -4.90 23.04
N GLU A 331 4.42 -5.41 24.11
CA GLU A 331 3.76 -6.31 25.07
C GLU A 331 2.53 -5.68 25.75
N GLY A 332 1.39 -6.34 25.60
CA GLY A 332 0.12 -5.92 26.17
C GLY A 332 -0.58 -4.77 25.43
N TYR A 333 -0.02 -4.25 24.34
CA TYR A 333 -0.63 -3.20 23.52
C TYR A 333 -1.44 -3.79 22.37
N MET A 334 -2.66 -3.29 22.19
CA MET A 334 -3.51 -3.62 21.04
C MET A 334 -3.19 -2.74 19.82
N PHE A 335 -2.76 -1.50 20.05
CA PHE A 335 -2.44 -0.52 19.00
C PHE A 335 -0.95 -0.20 18.97
N TRP A 336 -0.37 -0.26 17.77
CA TRP A 336 1.01 0.12 17.49
C TRP A 336 1.17 1.62 17.60
N ASP A 337 0.46 2.35 16.74
CA ASP A 337 0.36 3.80 16.75
C ASP A 337 -1.08 4.25 17.10
N ASP A 338 -1.49 5.45 16.68
CA ASP A 338 -2.79 5.99 17.02
C ASP A 338 -3.97 5.34 16.27
N VAL A 339 -3.72 4.50 15.25
CA VAL A 339 -4.75 3.81 14.46
C VAL A 339 -4.43 2.38 14.08
N HIS A 340 -3.15 2.01 13.92
CA HIS A 340 -2.76 0.70 13.44
C HIS A 340 -2.66 -0.32 14.59
N PRO A 341 -3.13 -1.56 14.38
CA PRO A 341 -3.05 -2.63 15.37
C PRO A 341 -1.61 -3.16 15.51
N THR A 342 -1.31 -3.75 16.67
CA THR A 342 -0.07 -4.52 16.87
C THR A 342 -0.12 -5.86 16.12
N MET A 343 1.05 -6.45 15.91
CA MET A 343 1.27 -7.77 15.34
C MET A 343 0.47 -8.85 16.08
N LEU A 344 0.31 -8.74 17.40
CA LEU A 344 -0.52 -9.64 18.20
C LEU A 344 -2.01 -9.53 17.81
N MET A 345 -2.50 -8.31 17.55
CA MET A 345 -3.86 -8.12 17.07
C MET A 345 -4.01 -8.61 15.63
N HIS A 346 -2.98 -8.47 14.78
CA HIS A 346 -2.96 -9.12 13.47
C HIS A 346 -3.01 -10.65 13.53
N GLN A 347 -2.38 -11.29 14.53
CA GLN A 347 -2.50 -12.73 14.75
C GLN A 347 -3.92 -13.14 15.12
N ALA A 348 -4.57 -12.42 16.04
CA ALA A 348 -5.96 -12.68 16.43
C ALA A 348 -6.91 -12.64 15.22
N ILE A 349 -6.72 -11.67 14.30
CA ILE A 349 -7.47 -11.59 13.04
C ILE A 349 -7.33 -12.86 12.20
N VAL A 350 -6.12 -13.42 12.10
CA VAL A 350 -5.85 -14.63 11.31
C VAL A 350 -6.48 -15.86 11.96
N GLU A 351 -6.44 -15.97 13.29
CA GLU A 351 -7.11 -17.05 14.02
C GLU A 351 -8.61 -17.04 13.68
N ARG A 352 -9.27 -15.88 13.81
CA ARG A 352 -10.69 -15.73 13.47
C ARG A 352 -10.98 -15.96 11.98
N PHE A 353 -10.07 -15.56 11.09
CA PHE A 353 -10.18 -15.84 9.66
C PHE A 353 -10.14 -17.36 9.38
N LYS A 354 -9.20 -18.08 10.00
CA LYS A 354 -9.07 -19.54 9.85
C LYS A 354 -10.29 -20.28 10.38
N GLU A 355 -10.82 -19.87 11.53
CA GLU A 355 -12.06 -20.42 12.08
C GLU A 355 -13.23 -20.27 11.09
N ARG A 356 -13.34 -19.10 10.46
CA ARG A 356 -14.45 -18.79 9.54
C ARG A 356 -14.34 -19.50 8.18
N TYR A 357 -13.12 -19.64 7.66
CA TYR A 357 -12.89 -20.03 6.27
C TYR A 357 -12.16 -21.36 6.08
N GLY A 358 -11.63 -21.97 7.14
CA GLY A 358 -10.93 -23.27 7.08
C GLY A 358 -11.80 -24.44 6.63
N THR A 359 -13.13 -24.33 6.75
CA THR A 359 -14.10 -25.31 6.21
C THR A 359 -14.70 -24.90 4.86
N VAL A 360 -14.38 -23.69 4.40
CA VAL A 360 -14.85 -23.14 3.12
C VAL A 360 -13.81 -23.38 2.04
N TYR A 361 -12.56 -23.02 2.30
CA TYR A 361 -11.46 -23.12 1.34
C TYR A 361 -10.56 -24.31 1.65
N ASN A 362 -10.16 -25.01 0.59
CA ASN A 362 -9.10 -26.01 0.61
C ASN A 362 -7.89 -25.42 -0.09
N PHE A 363 -6.95 -24.88 0.70
CA PHE A 363 -5.70 -24.35 0.19
C PHE A 363 -4.81 -25.50 -0.29
N VAL A 364 -4.18 -25.32 -1.45
CA VAL A 364 -3.34 -26.33 -2.07
C VAL A 364 -2.08 -25.69 -2.65
N PRO A 365 -0.94 -26.41 -2.69
CA PRO A 365 0.28 -25.87 -3.28
C PRO A 365 0.09 -25.48 -4.75
N PRO A 366 0.75 -24.39 -5.20
CA PRO A 366 0.84 -24.05 -6.63
C PRO A 366 1.43 -25.22 -7.44
N GLN A 367 0.81 -25.58 -8.56
CA GLN A 367 1.30 -26.69 -9.40
C GLN A 367 2.36 -26.24 -10.43
N TYR A 368 3.19 -27.16 -10.91
CA TYR A 368 4.04 -26.96 -12.09
C TYR A 368 3.17 -26.84 -13.34
N PRO A 369 3.26 -25.76 -14.15
CA PRO A 369 2.80 -25.84 -15.53
C PRO A 369 3.59 -26.99 -16.18
N ARG A 370 2.89 -27.86 -16.93
CA ARG A 370 3.54 -28.92 -17.70
C ARG A 370 4.67 -28.30 -18.53
N THR A 371 5.85 -28.89 -18.44
CA THR A 371 7.13 -28.39 -18.97
C THR A 371 6.99 -27.88 -20.40
N LEU A 372 7.16 -26.57 -20.60
CA LEU A 372 7.74 -26.03 -21.83
C LEU A 372 9.27 -26.16 -21.71
N SER A 373 9.95 -26.41 -22.83
CA SER A 373 11.28 -27.03 -22.86
C SER A 373 12.40 -26.12 -22.33
N VAL A 374 13.50 -26.76 -21.92
CA VAL A 374 14.77 -26.21 -21.39
C VAL A 374 15.41 -25.13 -22.28
N GLN A 375 14.96 -24.97 -23.52
CA GLN A 375 15.49 -23.98 -24.46
C GLN A 375 15.03 -22.55 -24.18
N ASP A 376 13.89 -22.36 -23.50
CA ASP A 376 13.35 -21.03 -23.21
C ASP A 376 14.00 -20.39 -21.96
N ASP A 377 14.55 -21.21 -21.06
CA ASP A 377 15.08 -20.80 -19.74
C ASP A 377 16.48 -20.16 -19.83
N PHE A 378 17.28 -20.57 -20.82
CA PHE A 378 18.64 -20.05 -21.02
C PHE A 378 18.67 -18.64 -21.64
N ALA A 379 17.59 -18.24 -22.32
CA ALA A 379 17.47 -16.92 -22.93
C ALA A 379 17.13 -15.80 -21.91
N LEU A 380 16.66 -16.16 -20.71
CA LEU A 380 16.16 -15.20 -19.71
C LEU A 380 17.24 -14.80 -18.67
N GLN A 381 18.24 -15.65 -18.43
CA GLN A 381 19.26 -15.45 -17.38
C GLN A 381 20.42 -14.52 -17.79
N GLN A 382 20.50 -14.07 -19.04
CA GLN A 382 21.63 -13.24 -19.53
C GLN A 382 21.38 -11.73 -19.52
N LYS A 383 20.33 -11.23 -18.86
CA LYS A 383 19.91 -9.80 -18.95
C LYS A 383 19.84 -9.00 -17.65
N ILE A 384 20.44 -9.44 -16.54
CA ILE A 384 20.39 -8.67 -15.27
C ILE A 384 21.74 -8.70 -14.53
N GLN A 385 22.54 -7.65 -14.70
CA GLN A 385 23.67 -7.16 -13.88
C GLN A 385 23.92 -5.72 -14.37
N ASN A 386 24.14 -4.64 -13.62
CA ASN A 386 24.42 -4.28 -12.23
C ASN A 386 23.99 -2.80 -12.08
N PHE A 387 23.67 -2.28 -10.88
CA PHE A 387 23.99 -0.88 -10.52
C PHE A 387 24.04 -0.68 -9.00
N SER A 388 25.05 0.08 -8.57
CA SER A 388 25.53 0.30 -7.20
C SER A 388 24.97 1.57 -6.54
N GLU A 389 25.01 1.57 -5.21
CA GLU A 389 24.64 2.63 -4.26
C GLU A 389 25.65 3.78 -4.23
N ASP A 390 25.21 5.00 -3.85
CA ASP A 390 25.92 5.83 -2.86
C ASP A 390 25.12 7.05 -2.31
N ASN A 391 25.48 7.38 -1.06
CA ASN A 391 24.99 8.26 0.02
C ASN A 391 24.48 9.71 -0.23
N VAL A 392 23.59 10.17 0.66
CA VAL A 392 23.13 11.57 0.86
C VAL A 392 23.51 12.06 2.27
N SER A 393 23.91 13.33 2.40
CA SER A 393 23.97 14.07 3.67
C SER A 393 23.01 15.27 3.67
N LEU A 394 22.56 15.66 4.86
CA LEU A 394 21.53 16.67 5.14
C LEU A 394 22.12 17.86 5.88
N GLU A 395 21.85 19.07 5.38
CA GLU A 395 21.70 20.38 6.06
C GLU A 395 21.43 21.39 4.92
N SER A 396 20.64 22.46 4.97
CA SER A 396 19.93 23.21 6.00
C SER A 396 18.81 24.00 5.29
N GLY A 397 17.84 24.56 6.03
CA GLY A 397 16.69 25.27 5.47
C GLY A 397 17.08 26.56 4.73
N VAL A 398 16.87 26.57 3.42
CA VAL A 398 17.01 27.75 2.55
C VAL A 398 15.63 28.28 2.23
N THR A 399 15.39 29.57 2.46
CA THR A 399 14.17 30.24 2.00
C THR A 399 14.28 30.55 0.50
N LEU A 400 13.25 30.19 -0.26
CA LEU A 400 13.21 30.37 -1.72
C LEU A 400 13.30 31.84 -2.15
N PRO A 401 13.97 32.14 -3.28
CA PRO A 401 13.87 33.43 -3.96
C PRO A 401 12.41 33.82 -4.30
N GLU A 402 12.07 35.11 -4.24
CA GLU A 402 10.69 35.60 -4.43
C GLU A 402 10.14 35.38 -5.85
N ASP A 403 10.99 35.44 -6.86
CA ASP A 403 10.63 35.13 -8.26
C ASP A 403 10.32 33.65 -8.45
N VAL A 404 11.07 32.76 -7.79
CA VAL A 404 10.77 31.32 -7.73
C VAL A 404 9.42 31.07 -7.06
N LYS A 405 9.14 31.74 -5.92
CA LYS A 405 7.83 31.63 -5.24
C LYS A 405 6.69 32.08 -6.14
N ALA A 406 6.81 33.21 -6.82
CA ALA A 406 5.76 33.74 -7.71
C ALA A 406 5.43 32.78 -8.87
N ILE A 407 6.43 32.11 -9.44
CA ILE A 407 6.24 31.10 -10.49
C ILE A 407 5.52 29.88 -9.92
N LEU A 408 5.91 29.41 -8.73
CA LEU A 408 5.26 28.29 -8.05
C LEU A 408 3.79 28.57 -7.73
N ASP A 409 3.48 29.78 -7.23
CA ASP A 409 2.10 30.20 -6.95
C ASP A 409 1.25 30.22 -8.24
N THR A 410 1.83 30.72 -9.34
CA THR A 410 1.16 30.74 -10.64
C THR A 410 0.92 29.32 -11.16
N LEU A 411 1.89 28.43 -11.00
CA LEU A 411 1.77 27.03 -11.39
C LEU A 411 0.72 26.32 -10.53
N HIS A 412 0.65 26.63 -9.24
CA HIS A 412 -0.34 26.10 -8.30
C HIS A 412 -1.76 26.53 -8.66
N GLN A 413 -1.99 27.82 -8.93
CA GLN A 413 -3.28 28.33 -9.38
C GLN A 413 -3.73 27.68 -10.70
N ASN A 414 -2.79 27.52 -11.65
CA ASN A 414 -3.05 26.85 -12.92
C ASN A 414 -3.42 25.37 -12.72
N ALA A 415 -2.69 24.65 -11.87
CA ALA A 415 -2.98 23.25 -11.53
C ALA A 415 -4.35 23.08 -10.87
N LYS A 416 -4.72 24.00 -9.96
CA LYS A 416 -6.02 24.03 -9.30
C LYS A 416 -7.16 24.18 -10.31
N SER A 417 -7.08 25.17 -11.20
CA SER A 417 -8.08 25.39 -12.26
C SER A 417 -8.24 24.17 -13.17
N MET A 418 -7.15 23.47 -13.48
CA MET A 418 -7.19 22.27 -14.32
C MET A 418 -7.89 21.07 -13.65
N CYS A 419 -7.77 20.91 -12.32
CA CYS A 419 -8.44 19.85 -11.57
C CYS A 419 -9.97 20.00 -11.56
N GLU A 420 -10.47 21.23 -11.63
CA GLU A 420 -11.90 21.56 -11.63
C GLU A 420 -12.56 21.38 -13.02
N SER A 421 -11.77 21.03 -14.05
CA SER A 421 -12.25 20.89 -15.42
C SER A 421 -13.22 19.71 -15.59
N SER A 422 -14.23 19.87 -16.46
CA SER A 422 -15.10 18.76 -16.88
C SER A 422 -14.40 17.76 -17.81
N TYR A 423 -13.25 18.13 -18.38
CA TYR A 423 -12.48 17.31 -19.32
C TYR A 423 -11.44 16.41 -18.60
N PRO A 424 -11.45 15.07 -18.80
CA PRO A 424 -10.54 14.14 -18.14
C PRO A 424 -9.05 14.49 -18.30
N ASN A 425 -8.60 14.84 -19.51
CA ASN A 425 -7.19 15.11 -19.78
C ASN A 425 -6.67 16.38 -19.06
N TYR A 426 -7.53 17.38 -18.86
CA TYR A 426 -7.17 18.56 -18.05
C TYR A 426 -7.07 18.21 -16.58
N ARG A 427 -8.00 17.38 -16.08
CA ARG A 427 -7.94 16.91 -14.70
C ARG A 427 -6.67 16.09 -14.43
N GLU A 428 -6.33 15.16 -15.31
CA GLU A 428 -5.10 14.36 -15.24
C GLU A 428 -3.85 15.25 -15.22
N LYS A 429 -3.80 16.26 -16.10
CA LYS A 429 -2.72 17.26 -16.14
C LYS A 429 -2.66 18.12 -14.87
N GLY A 430 -3.81 18.50 -14.32
CA GLY A 430 -3.91 19.22 -13.04
C GLY A 430 -3.37 18.41 -11.88
N VAL A 431 -3.73 17.13 -11.77
CA VAL A 431 -3.22 16.21 -10.75
C VAL A 431 -1.71 16.01 -10.88
N LEU A 432 -1.21 15.84 -12.12
CA LEU A 432 0.23 15.73 -12.39
C LEU A 432 0.99 16.97 -11.90
N LEU A 433 0.49 18.17 -12.20
CA LEU A 433 1.09 19.42 -11.75
C LEU A 433 1.05 19.60 -10.24
N LYS A 434 -0.05 19.23 -9.58
CA LYS A 434 -0.18 19.29 -8.13
C LYS A 434 0.81 18.34 -7.44
N ARG A 435 0.99 17.11 -7.95
CA ARG A 435 2.02 16.16 -7.45
C ARG A 435 3.42 16.73 -7.58
N PHE A 436 3.73 17.31 -8.74
CA PHE A 436 5.00 17.95 -8.99
C PHE A 436 5.28 19.11 -8.01
N LEU A 437 4.30 20.00 -7.80
CA LEU A 437 4.41 21.10 -6.84
C LEU A 437 4.64 20.63 -5.41
N PHE A 438 3.96 19.57 -4.99
CA PHE A 438 4.15 18.97 -3.66
C PHE A 438 5.57 18.43 -3.48
N GLU A 439 6.14 17.79 -4.50
CA GLU A 439 7.51 17.29 -4.43
C GLU A 439 8.55 18.41 -4.32
N LEU A 440 8.32 19.53 -5.01
CA LEU A 440 9.13 20.73 -4.84
C LEU A 440 9.03 21.27 -3.40
N GLN A 441 7.82 21.31 -2.82
CA GLN A 441 7.65 21.74 -1.42
C GLN A 441 8.43 20.83 -0.45
N CYS A 442 8.50 19.53 -0.71
CA CYS A 442 9.24 18.59 0.12
C CYS A 442 10.75 18.82 0.14
N GLN A 443 11.32 19.54 -0.85
CA GLN A 443 12.74 19.88 -0.87
C GLN A 443 13.10 21.03 0.09
N LYS A 444 12.12 21.61 0.79
CA LYS A 444 12.33 22.65 1.83
C LYS A 444 13.20 23.82 1.35
N GLY A 445 13.07 24.16 0.06
CA GLY A 445 13.74 25.31 -0.56
C GLY A 445 15.19 25.08 -1.03
N ASP A 446 15.70 23.85 -0.97
CA ASP A 446 17.01 23.46 -1.51
C ASP A 446 17.01 23.57 -3.05
N LEU A 447 17.66 24.60 -3.58
CA LEU A 447 17.63 24.92 -5.01
C LEU A 447 18.23 23.83 -5.90
N GLU A 448 19.29 23.15 -5.44
CA GLU A 448 19.92 22.06 -6.20
C GLU A 448 18.98 20.85 -6.30
N LYS A 449 18.34 20.47 -5.19
CA LYS A 449 17.34 19.39 -5.18
C LYS A 449 16.09 19.76 -5.98
N LEU A 450 15.66 21.03 -5.94
CA LEU A 450 14.54 21.48 -6.76
C LEU A 450 14.85 21.36 -8.25
N TYR A 451 16.07 21.71 -8.66
CA TYR A 451 16.52 21.55 -10.04
C TYR A 451 16.59 20.07 -10.46
N GLU A 452 17.01 19.19 -9.56
CA GLU A 452 16.99 17.74 -9.77
C GLU A 452 15.57 17.20 -9.97
N VAL A 453 14.62 17.58 -9.10
CA VAL A 453 13.20 17.21 -9.23
C VAL A 453 12.61 17.69 -10.56
N ILE A 454 12.89 18.94 -10.97
CA ILE A 454 12.46 19.49 -12.26
C ILE A 454 13.05 18.70 -13.43
N SER A 455 14.33 18.35 -13.33
CA SER A 455 15.04 17.63 -14.40
C SER A 455 14.51 16.21 -14.55
N THR A 456 14.37 15.47 -13.45
CA THR A 456 13.79 14.12 -13.43
C THR A 456 12.37 14.12 -13.96
N PHE A 457 11.56 15.10 -13.58
CA PHE A 457 10.20 15.25 -14.11
C PHE A 457 10.19 15.37 -15.64
N HIS A 458 11.13 16.11 -16.24
CA HIS A 458 11.26 16.28 -17.69
C HIS A 458 11.85 15.06 -18.41
N MET A 459 12.56 14.16 -17.72
CA MET A 459 13.09 12.93 -18.31
C MET A 459 12.00 11.85 -18.46
N GLU A 460 10.94 11.92 -17.66
CA GLU A 460 9.83 10.97 -17.69
C GLU A 460 8.90 11.24 -18.89
N LYS A 461 8.92 10.34 -19.90
CA LYS A 461 8.18 10.51 -21.16
C LYS A 461 6.68 10.66 -20.94
N THR A 462 6.13 9.95 -19.96
CA THR A 462 4.71 10.00 -19.62
C THR A 462 4.33 11.39 -19.11
N ASN A 463 5.12 11.94 -18.18
CA ASN A 463 4.91 13.28 -17.62
C ASN A 463 4.95 14.36 -18.72
N VAL A 464 5.94 14.27 -19.61
CA VAL A 464 6.08 15.19 -20.75
C VAL A 464 4.91 15.04 -21.73
N GLY A 465 4.43 13.83 -21.99
CA GLY A 465 3.25 13.57 -22.82
C GLY A 465 1.99 14.23 -22.27
N THR A 466 1.71 14.03 -20.98
CA THR A 466 0.57 14.64 -20.30
C THR A 466 0.70 16.17 -20.24
N LEU A 467 1.90 16.70 -19.97
CA LEU A 467 2.17 18.15 -20.01
C LEU A 467 1.94 18.76 -21.39
N ARG A 468 2.23 18.04 -22.47
CA ARG A 468 2.10 18.53 -23.86
C ARG A 468 0.73 18.29 -24.47
N THR A 469 -0.16 17.60 -23.77
CA THR A 469 -1.50 17.30 -24.29
C THR A 469 -2.32 18.60 -24.44
N HIS A 470 -2.82 18.83 -25.66
CA HIS A 470 -3.67 19.95 -26.08
C HIS A 470 -5.07 19.44 -26.46
N TYR A 471 -6.14 20.12 -26.04
CA TYR A 471 -7.51 19.74 -26.45
C TYR A 471 -7.91 20.30 -27.82
N ARG A 472 -7.17 21.28 -28.31
CA ARG A 472 -7.12 21.69 -29.73
C ARG A 472 -5.70 22.15 -29.99
N PRO A 473 -4.94 21.58 -30.93
CA PRO A 473 -3.67 22.16 -31.38
C PRO A 473 -3.97 23.43 -32.20
N VAL A 474 -4.66 24.39 -31.59
CA VAL A 474 -4.65 25.75 -32.10
C VAL A 474 -3.32 26.27 -31.61
N TYR A 475 -2.35 26.26 -32.53
CA TYR A 475 -1.24 27.20 -32.50
C TYR A 475 -1.71 28.47 -31.80
N ASP A 476 -1.11 28.83 -30.66
CA ASP A 476 -1.47 30.08 -30.00
C ASP A 476 -1.05 31.19 -30.97
N PHE A 477 -2.00 31.64 -31.76
CA PHE A 477 -1.75 32.55 -32.88
C PHE A 477 -1.27 33.92 -32.37
N PHE A 478 -1.54 34.23 -31.10
CA PHE A 478 -1.10 35.45 -30.44
C PHE A 478 0.30 35.30 -29.80
N ALA A 479 0.70 34.09 -29.39
CA ALA A 479 2.01 33.82 -28.79
C ALA A 479 3.02 33.11 -29.72
N LEU A 480 2.62 32.75 -30.94
CA LEU A 480 3.41 32.07 -31.98
C LEU A 480 4.14 30.80 -31.50
N LYS A 481 3.56 30.03 -30.57
CA LYS A 481 4.24 28.87 -29.95
C LYS A 481 3.37 27.61 -29.85
N THR A 482 4.04 26.47 -29.71
CA THR A 482 3.45 25.12 -29.64
C THR A 482 3.37 24.54 -28.23
N THR A 483 3.93 25.24 -27.24
CA THR A 483 3.97 24.83 -25.84
C THR A 483 2.64 25.12 -25.13
N THR A 484 2.39 24.40 -24.04
CA THR A 484 1.24 24.70 -23.16
C THR A 484 1.66 25.68 -22.06
N ARG A 485 0.71 26.44 -21.50
CA ARG A 485 0.97 27.32 -20.32
C ARG A 485 1.70 26.58 -19.18
N SER A 486 1.34 25.32 -18.94
CA SER A 486 2.01 24.48 -17.94
C SER A 486 3.47 24.20 -18.30
N GLU A 487 3.75 23.89 -19.56
CA GLU A 487 5.12 23.67 -20.06
C GLU A 487 5.96 24.95 -19.98
N ASP A 488 5.39 26.11 -20.33
CA ASP A 488 6.10 27.39 -20.22
C ASP A 488 6.49 27.73 -18.78
N LEU A 489 5.56 27.54 -17.83
CA LEU A 489 5.80 27.80 -16.42
C LEU A 489 6.87 26.86 -15.85
N MET A 490 6.87 25.60 -16.26
CA MET A 490 7.88 24.60 -15.87
C MET A 490 9.27 24.96 -16.40
N VAL A 491 9.37 25.37 -17.67
CA VAL A 491 10.63 25.82 -18.28
C VAL A 491 11.15 27.09 -17.61
N THR A 492 10.25 28.03 -17.32
CA THR A 492 10.59 29.27 -16.61
C THR A 492 11.10 28.96 -15.20
N LEU A 493 10.42 28.09 -14.47
CA LEU A 493 10.85 27.67 -13.13
C LEU A 493 12.25 27.05 -13.16
N ALA A 494 12.51 26.16 -14.11
CA ALA A 494 13.80 25.49 -14.28
C ALA A 494 14.94 26.47 -14.55
N SER A 495 14.72 27.44 -15.45
CA SER A 495 15.73 28.41 -15.83
C SER A 495 15.99 29.44 -14.72
N THR A 496 14.96 29.86 -14.00
CA THR A 496 15.08 30.75 -12.84
C THR A 496 15.88 30.08 -11.72
N ILE A 497 15.55 28.85 -11.34
CA ILE A 497 16.30 28.11 -10.30
C ILE A 497 17.76 27.89 -10.71
N LYS A 498 18.01 27.48 -11.96
CA LYS A 498 19.37 27.31 -12.48
C LYS A 498 20.19 28.60 -12.41
N SER A 499 19.57 29.74 -12.68
CA SER A 499 20.22 31.06 -12.60
C SER A 499 20.61 31.40 -11.16
N HIS A 500 19.75 31.11 -10.18
CA HIS A 500 20.06 31.30 -8.76
C HIS A 500 21.18 30.38 -8.26
N ILE A 501 21.21 29.11 -8.69
CA ILE A 501 22.31 28.17 -8.39
C ILE A 501 23.63 28.72 -8.96
N ALA A 502 23.65 29.14 -10.22
CA ALA A 502 24.85 29.67 -10.87
C ALA A 502 25.34 30.99 -10.23
N PHE A 503 24.42 31.84 -9.78
CA PHE A 503 24.76 33.07 -9.06
C PHE A 503 25.38 32.78 -7.69
N ALA A 504 24.86 31.79 -6.94
CA ALA A 504 25.41 31.37 -5.65
C ALA A 504 26.83 30.76 -5.76
N GLN A 505 27.17 30.19 -6.92
CA GLN A 505 28.47 29.55 -7.18
C GLN A 505 29.52 30.52 -7.80
N SER A 506 29.17 31.79 -8.02
CA SER A 506 30.09 32.78 -8.63
C SER A 506 31.07 33.35 -7.58
N PRO A 507 32.39 33.35 -7.83
CA PRO A 507 33.37 33.90 -6.89
C PRO A 507 33.21 35.41 -6.76
N VAL A 508 33.01 35.90 -5.54
CA VAL A 508 32.99 37.33 -5.22
C VAL A 508 34.35 37.93 -5.59
N SER A 509 34.40 38.77 -6.62
CA SER A 509 35.57 39.58 -6.92
C SER A 509 35.72 40.67 -5.85
N SER A 510 36.79 40.59 -5.07
CA SER A 510 37.19 41.65 -4.15
C SER A 510 37.33 42.98 -4.89
N PRO A 511 36.83 44.11 -4.35
CA PRO A 511 37.04 45.40 -4.98
C PRO A 511 38.52 45.77 -4.87
N VAL A 512 39.14 46.02 -6.03
CA VAL A 512 40.48 46.58 -6.13
C VAL A 512 40.44 48.00 -5.58
N SER A 513 41.16 48.21 -4.48
CA SER A 513 41.51 49.53 -3.97
C SER A 513 42.49 50.21 -4.93
N SER A 514 42.12 51.39 -5.41
CA SER A 514 43.05 52.43 -5.84
C SER A 514 42.42 53.80 -5.60
#